data_AF-A0A7S2SQE1-F1
#
_entry.id   AF-A0A7S2SQE1-F1
#
_cell.length_a   1.000
_cell.length_b   1.000
_cell.length_c   1.000
_cell.angle_alpha   90.00
_cell.angle_beta   90.00
_cell.angle_gamma   90.00
#
_symmetry.space_group_name_H-M   'P 1'
#
loop_
_entity.id
_entity.type
_entity.pdbx_description
1 polymer ?
#
loop_
_entity_poly.entity_id
_entity_poly.type
_entity_poly.pdbx_seq_one_letter_code
_entity_poly.pdbx_strand_id
1 'polypeptide(L)'
;QLGFAFTMAPWRGLVVVAASLQAALSSASTCEVDVAARKDCGFVGIDQSSCEAQGCCWSEHADDDSGTVPWCFYASTTGGSTYSLSDYTLDDAGLRGTLVLDSASGATGLGALSLEVTFSSADHARVRITDASAERWEIPESIVPATVSPFARRASSQAYALNFTESPFTFTLYRVADGEVLFQSAENLVFQDQYIELTTSLDPTAGL
;
A
#
# COMPACT_ATOMS: atom_id res chain seq x y z
N GLN A 1 -3.53 76.45 27.90
CA GLN A 1 -4.72 75.87 27.28
C GLN A 1 -4.54 74.36 27.27
N LEU A 2 -5.19 73.67 28.20
CA LEU A 2 -5.28 72.22 28.28
C LEU A 2 -6.62 71.81 27.67
N GLY A 3 -6.62 70.87 26.75
CA GLY A 3 -7.84 70.26 26.21
C GLY A 3 -7.67 68.74 26.21
N PHE A 4 -8.24 68.09 27.21
CA PHE A 4 -8.46 66.63 27.22
C PHE A 4 -9.85 66.37 26.67
N ALA A 5 -9.96 65.48 25.69
CA ALA A 5 -11.22 64.89 25.24
C ALA A 5 -11.15 63.37 25.48
N PHE A 6 -12.15 62.88 26.21
CA PHE A 6 -12.41 61.47 26.52
C PHE A 6 -13.54 60.98 25.61
N THR A 7 -13.41 59.80 25.00
CA THR A 7 -14.56 58.92 24.73
C THR A 7 -14.16 57.44 24.78
N MET A 8 -14.80 56.71 25.70
CA MET A 8 -15.50 55.40 25.59
C MET A 8 -14.89 54.28 24.72
N ALA A 9 -14.96 52.98 25.00
CA ALA A 9 -15.39 52.08 26.07
C ALA A 9 -15.04 50.64 25.55
N PRO A 10 -15.10 49.58 26.36
CA PRO A 10 -14.29 48.37 26.19
C PRO A 10 -14.97 47.25 25.41
N TRP A 11 -14.21 46.43 24.69
CA TRP A 11 -14.65 45.11 24.24
C TRP A 11 -13.69 44.05 24.79
N ARG A 12 -14.17 43.36 25.84
CA ARG A 12 -13.60 42.13 26.36
C ARG A 12 -14.00 40.99 25.40
N GLY A 13 -13.08 40.57 24.54
CA GLY A 13 -13.20 39.33 23.81
C GLY A 13 -12.64 38.18 24.64
N LEU A 14 -13.52 37.37 25.23
CA LEU A 14 -13.18 36.05 25.78
C LEU A 14 -12.80 35.13 24.61
N VAL A 15 -11.53 34.73 24.54
CA VAL A 15 -11.11 33.63 23.65
C VAL A 15 -11.41 32.34 24.39
N VAL A 16 -12.49 31.65 23.97
CA VAL A 16 -12.74 30.26 24.37
C VAL A 16 -11.85 29.40 23.49
N VAL A 17 -10.73 28.93 24.05
CA VAL A 17 -9.95 27.85 23.41
C VAL A 17 -10.73 26.56 23.64
N ALA A 18 -11.53 26.17 22.65
CA ALA A 18 -12.09 24.83 22.61
C ALA A 18 -10.93 23.85 22.41
N ALA A 19 -10.50 23.19 23.49
CA ALA A 19 -9.61 22.04 23.38
C ALA A 19 -10.40 20.92 22.69
N SER A 20 -10.13 20.70 21.40
CA SER A 20 -10.64 19.56 20.66
C SER A 20 -10.02 18.31 21.26
N LEU A 21 -10.84 17.51 21.93
CA LEU A 21 -10.49 16.14 22.30
C LEU A 21 -10.58 15.31 21.02
N GLN A 22 -9.54 15.32 20.18
CA GLN A 22 -9.42 14.29 19.15
C GLN A 22 -9.23 12.96 19.87
N ALA A 23 -10.26 12.11 19.81
CA ALA A 23 -10.11 10.70 20.09
C ALA A 23 -9.02 10.16 19.16
N ALA A 24 -7.95 9.64 19.74
CA ALA A 24 -7.00 8.81 19.00
C ALA A 24 -7.77 7.58 18.51
N LEU A 25 -7.98 7.46 17.20
CA LEU A 25 -8.39 6.22 16.57
C LEU A 25 -7.21 5.26 16.71
N SER A 26 -7.27 4.40 17.73
CA SER A 26 -6.33 3.29 17.89
C SER A 26 -6.57 2.28 16.77
N SER A 27 -5.54 2.02 15.98
CA SER A 27 -5.51 0.93 14.99
C SER A 27 -5.74 -0.39 15.73
N ALA A 28 -6.93 -0.96 15.59
CA ALA A 28 -7.28 -2.23 16.19
C ALA A 28 -6.96 -3.33 15.17
N SER A 29 -5.85 -4.03 15.37
CA SER A 29 -5.68 -5.37 14.80
C SER A 29 -6.77 -6.27 15.41
N THR A 30 -7.68 -6.78 14.57
CA THR A 30 -8.79 -7.63 14.99
C THR A 30 -8.52 -9.08 14.61
N CYS A 31 -9.02 -10.01 15.43
CA CYS A 31 -8.95 -11.44 15.12
C CYS A 31 -10.08 -11.94 14.21
N GLU A 32 -10.79 -11.01 13.57
CA GLU A 32 -11.92 -11.29 12.68
C GLU A 32 -11.42 -11.34 11.23
N VAL A 33 -10.86 -12.49 10.85
CA VAL A 33 -10.37 -12.80 9.50
C VAL A 33 -11.26 -13.88 8.89
N ASP A 34 -11.68 -13.68 7.63
CA ASP A 34 -12.36 -14.70 6.85
C ASP A 34 -11.53 -16.00 6.81
N VAL A 35 -12.17 -17.14 7.04
CA VAL A 35 -11.52 -18.44 7.20
C VAL A 35 -10.67 -18.82 5.98
N ALA A 36 -11.13 -18.50 4.77
CA ALA A 36 -10.40 -18.78 3.53
C ALA A 36 -9.22 -17.81 3.29
N ALA A 37 -9.23 -16.64 3.93
CA ALA A 37 -8.18 -15.64 3.83
C ALA A 37 -7.11 -15.74 4.95
N ARG A 38 -7.27 -16.66 5.90
CA ARG A 38 -6.33 -16.84 7.01
C ARG A 38 -4.96 -17.29 6.50
N LYS A 39 -3.92 -16.53 6.88
CA LYS A 39 -2.52 -16.88 6.64
C LYS A 39 -1.91 -17.46 7.92
N ASP A 40 -1.20 -18.57 7.81
CA ASP A 40 -0.56 -19.26 8.95
C ASP A 40 0.52 -18.37 9.57
N CYS A 41 0.47 -18.17 10.88
CA CYS A 41 1.45 -17.41 11.65
C CYS A 41 2.28 -18.29 12.58
N GLY A 42 1.85 -19.55 12.79
CA GLY A 42 2.45 -20.44 13.75
C GLY A 42 3.26 -21.56 13.12
N PHE A 43 3.39 -22.64 13.89
CA PHE A 43 3.90 -23.93 13.42
C PHE A 43 2.92 -25.02 13.82
N VAL A 44 2.99 -26.18 13.17
CA VAL A 44 2.12 -27.32 13.47
C VAL A 44 2.22 -27.72 14.95
N GLY A 45 1.10 -27.67 15.67
CA GLY A 45 1.03 -28.02 17.09
C GLY A 45 1.38 -26.89 18.06
N ILE A 46 1.52 -25.65 17.59
CA ILE A 46 1.58 -24.48 18.48
C ILE A 46 0.32 -24.39 19.34
N ASP A 47 0.46 -24.02 20.61
CA ASP A 47 -0.67 -23.79 21.50
C ASP A 47 -1.17 -22.33 21.41
N GLN A 48 -2.39 -22.10 21.89
CA GLN A 48 -3.02 -20.78 21.90
C GLN A 48 -2.12 -19.69 22.51
N SER A 49 -1.53 -19.96 23.68
CA SER A 49 -0.76 -18.95 24.40
C SER A 49 0.53 -18.60 23.68
N SER A 50 1.18 -19.59 23.06
CA SER A 50 2.37 -19.38 22.23
C SER A 50 2.04 -18.60 20.95
N CYS A 51 0.88 -18.87 20.33
CA CYS A 51 0.41 -18.13 19.16
C CYS A 51 0.12 -16.65 19.47
N GLU A 52 -0.61 -16.39 20.56
CA GLU A 52 -0.96 -15.04 20.99
C GLU A 52 0.28 -14.26 21.45
N ALA A 53 1.26 -14.93 22.07
CA ALA A 53 2.54 -14.33 22.43
C ALA A 53 3.38 -13.90 21.21
N GLN A 54 3.15 -14.51 20.04
CA GLN A 54 3.73 -14.09 18.76
C GLN A 54 2.98 -12.90 18.13
N GLY A 55 1.94 -12.38 18.80
CA GLY A 55 1.12 -11.27 18.32
C GLY A 55 0.07 -11.70 17.27
N CYS A 56 -0.22 -12.99 17.19
CA CYS A 56 -1.16 -13.56 16.24
C CYS A 56 -2.49 -13.95 16.89
N CYS A 57 -3.47 -14.23 16.04
CA CYS A 57 -4.81 -14.58 16.45
C CYS A 57 -4.98 -16.09 16.50
N TRP A 58 -5.68 -16.54 17.55
CA TRP A 58 -6.04 -17.93 17.73
C TRP A 58 -7.56 -18.09 17.55
N SER A 59 -7.96 -19.02 16.69
CA SER A 59 -9.35 -19.43 16.56
C SER A 59 -9.40 -20.91 16.24
N GLU A 60 -9.89 -21.67 17.21
CA GLU A 60 -10.32 -23.04 16.99
C GLU A 60 -11.54 -22.98 16.08
N HIS A 61 -11.49 -23.67 14.93
CA HIS A 61 -12.65 -23.78 14.06
C HIS A 61 -13.25 -25.18 14.20
N ALA A 62 -14.58 -25.25 14.28
CA ALA A 62 -15.30 -26.49 14.06
C ALA A 62 -15.31 -26.79 12.55
N ASP A 63 -14.88 -27.98 12.20
CA ASP A 63 -15.14 -28.66 10.93
C ASP A 63 -14.50 -28.07 9.67
N ASP A 64 -13.21 -28.38 9.48
CA ASP A 64 -12.75 -28.90 8.19
C ASP A 64 -11.68 -29.98 8.47
N ASP A 65 -12.06 -31.25 8.28
CA ASP A 65 -11.18 -32.44 8.39
C ASP A 65 -9.95 -32.37 7.46
N SER A 66 -9.82 -31.33 6.65
CA SER A 66 -8.73 -31.11 5.70
C SER A 66 -7.43 -30.57 6.32
N GLY A 67 -7.47 -29.96 7.52
CA GLY A 67 -6.25 -29.40 8.16
C GLY A 67 -5.58 -28.25 7.38
N THR A 68 -6.26 -27.69 6.38
CA THR A 68 -5.72 -26.69 5.45
C THR A 68 -5.78 -25.27 6.02
N VAL A 69 -6.63 -25.04 7.03
CA VAL A 69 -6.85 -23.71 7.61
C VAL A 69 -6.10 -23.58 8.94
N PRO A 70 -5.22 -22.58 9.10
CA PRO A 70 -4.41 -22.41 10.31
C PRO A 70 -5.24 -21.92 11.50
N TRP A 71 -5.04 -22.55 12.66
CA TRP A 71 -5.64 -22.12 13.94
C TRP A 71 -4.93 -20.90 14.52
N CYS A 72 -3.61 -20.83 14.28
CA CYS A 72 -2.78 -19.67 14.58
C CYS A 72 -2.56 -18.87 13.30
N PHE A 73 -3.22 -17.74 13.16
CA PHE A 73 -3.19 -16.94 11.95
C PHE A 73 -2.87 -15.49 12.26
N TYR A 74 -2.34 -14.77 11.28
CA TYR A 74 -2.12 -13.34 11.43
C TYR A 74 -3.45 -12.63 11.70
N ALA A 75 -3.45 -11.71 12.67
CA ALA A 75 -4.59 -10.84 12.89
C ALA A 75 -4.98 -10.13 11.59
N SER A 76 -6.27 -9.87 11.41
CA SER A 76 -6.73 -8.88 10.43
C SER A 76 -6.21 -7.56 10.94
N THR A 77 -5.06 -7.15 10.43
CA THR A 77 -4.68 -5.77 10.60
C THR A 77 -5.65 -5.04 9.69
N THR A 78 -6.65 -4.40 10.29
CA THR A 78 -7.35 -3.30 9.62
C THR A 78 -6.28 -2.22 9.42
N GLY A 79 -5.40 -2.41 8.43
CA GLY A 79 -4.09 -1.77 8.37
C GLY A 79 -2.91 -2.70 8.05
N GLY A 80 -3.02 -3.60 7.06
CA GLY A 80 -1.79 -4.02 6.34
C GLY A 80 -1.03 -2.77 5.90
N SER A 81 0.30 -2.81 5.73
CA SER A 81 1.09 -1.60 5.47
C SER A 81 0.51 -0.78 4.30
N THR A 82 -0.28 0.22 4.66
CA THR A 82 -1.05 0.99 3.68
C THR A 82 -0.11 2.07 3.20
N TYR A 83 0.25 1.99 1.93
CA TYR A 83 0.90 3.11 1.28
C TYR A 83 -0.15 3.97 0.62
N SER A 84 0.04 5.28 0.63
CA SER A 84 -0.77 6.22 -0.14
C SER A 84 0.12 6.91 -1.18
N LEU A 85 -0.38 7.04 -2.39
CA LEU A 85 0.32 7.74 -3.47
C LEU A 85 0.24 9.25 -3.27
N SER A 86 1.40 9.91 -3.25
CA SER A 86 1.53 11.37 -3.22
C SER A 86 2.47 11.86 -4.33
N ASP A 87 2.41 13.17 -4.60
CA ASP A 87 3.35 13.87 -5.49
C ASP A 87 3.53 13.19 -6.85
N TYR A 88 2.42 12.71 -7.43
CA TYR A 88 2.47 11.89 -8.61
C TYR A 88 2.20 12.68 -9.90
N THR A 89 2.79 12.19 -10.99
CA THR A 89 2.53 12.61 -12.35
C THR A 89 2.07 11.38 -13.13
N LEU A 90 0.86 11.46 -13.68
CA LEU A 90 0.37 10.52 -14.68
C LEU A 90 0.48 11.20 -16.04
N ASP A 91 1.27 10.61 -16.91
CA ASP A 91 1.37 11.06 -18.29
C ASP A 91 1.42 9.88 -19.26
N ASP A 92 1.61 10.27 -20.49
CA ASP A 92 1.75 9.45 -21.66
C ASP A 92 2.92 8.44 -21.58
N ALA A 93 3.92 8.65 -20.72
CA ALA A 93 5.04 7.73 -20.46
C ALA A 93 4.75 6.78 -19.28
N GLY A 94 3.83 7.15 -18.39
CA GLY A 94 3.27 6.30 -17.35
C GLY A 94 3.02 7.04 -16.04
N LEU A 95 3.14 6.34 -14.92
CA LEU A 95 2.90 6.88 -13.58
C LEU A 95 4.21 6.98 -12.82
N ARG A 96 4.53 8.17 -12.30
CA ARG A 96 5.63 8.38 -11.36
C ARG A 96 5.09 9.06 -10.12
N GLY A 97 5.56 8.69 -8.93
CA GLY A 97 5.13 9.32 -7.69
C GLY A 97 5.84 8.75 -6.47
N THR A 98 5.39 9.18 -5.29
CA THR A 98 5.91 8.72 -4.01
C THR A 98 4.84 7.93 -3.28
N LEU A 99 5.16 6.73 -2.81
CA LEU A 99 4.30 5.95 -1.92
C LEU A 99 4.70 6.25 -0.48
N VAL A 100 3.80 6.85 0.29
CA VAL A 100 4.03 7.22 1.69
C VAL A 100 3.36 6.22 2.60
N LEU A 101 4.10 5.67 3.56
CA LEU A 101 3.57 4.73 4.53
C LEU A 101 2.60 5.44 5.49
N ASP A 102 1.37 4.96 5.57
CA ASP A 102 0.43 5.37 6.61
C ASP A 102 0.82 4.75 7.95
N SER A 103 1.80 5.38 8.61
CA SER A 103 2.29 4.99 9.93
C SER A 103 1.23 5.04 11.04
N ALA A 104 0.07 5.66 10.82
CA ALA A 104 -1.02 5.66 11.79
C ALA A 104 -1.64 4.26 11.94
N SER A 105 -1.56 3.41 10.91
CA SER A 105 -2.17 2.07 10.87
C SER A 105 -1.40 0.98 11.63
N GLY A 106 -0.27 1.31 12.27
CA GLY A 106 0.64 0.30 12.84
C GLY A 106 1.48 -0.41 11.77
N ALA A 107 1.41 0.08 10.52
CA ALA A 107 2.17 -0.40 9.39
C ALA A 107 3.68 -0.43 9.65
N THR A 108 4.31 -1.52 9.25
CA THR A 108 5.77 -1.69 9.31
C THR A 108 6.34 -1.63 7.90
N GLY A 109 7.34 -0.77 7.69
CA GLY A 109 7.89 -0.53 6.36
C GLY A 109 8.78 0.70 6.29
N LEU A 110 9.32 0.97 5.11
CA LEU A 110 10.03 2.20 4.81
C LEU A 110 9.04 3.35 4.68
N GLY A 111 9.38 4.52 5.22
CA GLY A 111 8.43 5.64 5.30
C GLY A 111 8.02 6.21 3.93
N ALA A 112 8.90 6.13 2.93
CA ALA A 112 8.63 6.62 1.58
C ALA A 112 9.32 5.75 0.53
N LEU A 113 8.58 5.40 -0.53
CA LEU A 113 9.07 4.65 -1.69
C LEU A 113 8.87 5.48 -2.96
N SER A 114 9.77 5.34 -3.93
CA SER A 114 9.59 5.88 -5.28
C SER A 114 8.89 4.84 -6.16
N LEU A 115 7.80 5.23 -6.80
CA LEU A 115 7.06 4.42 -7.76
C LEU A 115 7.31 4.94 -9.18
N GLU A 116 7.63 4.03 -10.09
CA GLU A 116 7.73 4.27 -11.52
C GLU A 116 7.06 3.13 -12.30
N VAL A 117 5.95 3.42 -12.96
CA VAL A 117 5.31 2.56 -13.95
C VAL A 117 5.57 3.14 -15.33
N THR A 118 6.22 2.37 -16.20
CA THR A 118 6.58 2.80 -17.55
C THR A 118 6.16 1.79 -18.59
N PHE A 119 5.82 2.27 -19.79
CA PHE A 119 5.49 1.43 -20.93
C PHE A 119 6.68 1.40 -21.89
N SER A 120 7.62 0.51 -21.58
CA SER A 120 8.92 0.39 -22.25
C SER A 120 8.82 -0.03 -23.73
N SER A 121 7.72 -0.68 -24.13
CA SER A 121 7.39 -0.99 -25.53
C SER A 121 5.87 -1.16 -25.70
N ALA A 122 5.40 -1.48 -26.91
CA ALA A 122 3.99 -1.82 -27.13
C ALA A 122 3.55 -2.99 -26.24
N ASP A 123 4.47 -3.94 -25.99
CA ASP A 123 4.17 -5.24 -25.37
C ASP A 123 4.77 -5.40 -23.96
N HIS A 124 5.42 -4.38 -23.39
CA HIS A 124 6.03 -4.47 -22.05
C HIS A 124 5.75 -3.23 -21.18
N ALA A 125 5.07 -3.46 -20.05
CA ALA A 125 5.01 -2.53 -18.92
C ALA A 125 6.08 -2.92 -17.87
N ARG A 126 6.73 -1.92 -17.28
CA ARG A 126 7.70 -2.08 -16.20
C ARG A 126 7.21 -1.30 -14.98
N VAL A 127 7.06 -1.99 -13.85
CA VAL A 127 6.77 -1.38 -12.54
C VAL A 127 8.04 -1.45 -11.70
N ARG A 128 8.47 -0.34 -11.14
CA ARG A 128 9.63 -0.22 -10.26
C ARG A 128 9.19 0.49 -8.98
N ILE A 129 9.46 -0.15 -7.85
CA ILE A 129 9.23 0.39 -6.51
C ILE A 129 10.57 0.34 -5.79
N THR A 130 11.11 1.49 -5.40
CA THR A 130 12.40 1.59 -4.73
C THR A 130 12.29 2.42 -3.46
N ASP A 131 13.27 2.31 -2.58
CA ASP A 131 13.40 3.20 -1.42
C ASP A 131 13.68 4.63 -1.89
N ALA A 132 12.90 5.61 -1.41
CA ALA A 132 13.06 7.01 -1.79
C ALA A 132 14.22 7.70 -1.06
N SER A 133 14.70 7.11 0.05
CA SER A 133 15.69 7.70 0.95
C SER A 133 17.11 7.15 0.74
N ALA A 134 17.22 5.94 0.19
CA ALA A 134 18.50 5.27 -0.02
C ALA A 134 18.48 4.42 -1.28
N GLU A 135 19.61 4.39 -2.00
CA GLU A 135 19.81 3.43 -3.08
C GLU A 135 19.97 2.02 -2.49
N ARG A 136 19.22 1.07 -3.06
CA ARG A 136 19.29 -0.35 -2.69
C ARG A 136 19.96 -1.12 -3.82
N TRP A 137 20.44 -2.32 -3.51
CA TRP A 137 21.03 -3.16 -4.54
C TRP A 137 19.99 -3.50 -5.62
N GLU A 138 20.35 -3.22 -6.87
CA GLU A 138 19.57 -3.58 -8.05
C GLU A 138 20.38 -4.50 -8.96
N ILE A 139 19.68 -5.41 -9.64
CA ILE A 139 20.31 -6.29 -10.62
C ILE A 139 20.85 -5.41 -11.76
N PRO A 140 22.15 -5.49 -12.10
CA PRO A 140 22.71 -4.72 -13.21
C PRO A 140 21.98 -5.00 -14.52
N GLU A 141 21.56 -3.94 -15.21
CA GLU A 141 20.84 -4.04 -16.49
C GLU A 141 21.67 -4.68 -17.62
N SER A 142 22.97 -4.91 -17.43
CA SER A 142 23.78 -5.67 -18.39
C SER A 142 23.42 -7.16 -18.45
N ILE A 143 22.75 -7.70 -17.43
CA ILE A 143 22.41 -9.13 -17.31
C ILE A 143 20.92 -9.38 -17.62
N VAL A 144 20.06 -8.39 -17.38
CA VAL A 144 18.68 -8.38 -17.86
C VAL A 144 18.71 -7.77 -19.26
N PRO A 145 18.40 -8.50 -20.35
CA PRO A 145 18.40 -7.91 -21.69
C PRO A 145 17.53 -6.66 -21.69
N ALA A 146 18.18 -5.51 -21.74
CA ALA A 146 17.54 -4.23 -21.92
C ALA A 146 16.95 -4.25 -23.33
N THR A 147 15.72 -4.74 -23.47
CA THR A 147 14.94 -4.60 -24.71
C THR A 147 14.62 -3.13 -25.03
N VAL A 148 15.07 -2.21 -24.18
CA VAL A 148 15.11 -0.77 -24.41
C VAL A 148 16.27 -0.43 -25.33
N SER A 149 16.00 -0.44 -26.64
CA SER A 149 16.76 0.44 -27.53
C SER A 149 16.57 1.88 -27.03
N PRO A 150 17.64 2.68 -26.83
CA PRO A 150 17.50 4.12 -26.57
C PRO A 150 16.83 4.87 -27.74
N PHE A 151 16.61 4.17 -28.87
CA PHE A 151 15.85 4.61 -30.05
C PHE A 151 14.52 3.86 -30.22
N ALA A 152 14.05 3.11 -29.21
CA ALA A 152 12.71 2.53 -29.22
C ALA A 152 11.72 3.69 -29.29
N ARG A 153 11.24 3.96 -30.51
CA ARG A 153 10.16 4.92 -30.73
C ARG A 153 9.03 4.51 -29.79
N ARG A 154 8.65 5.44 -28.92
CA ARG A 154 7.36 5.49 -28.21
C ARG A 154 6.33 4.78 -29.08
N ALA A 155 5.82 3.64 -28.61
CA ALA A 155 4.81 2.91 -29.36
C ALA A 155 3.65 3.87 -29.63
N SER A 156 3.29 4.06 -30.90
CA SER A 156 2.18 4.95 -31.29
C SER A 156 0.83 4.50 -30.75
N SER A 157 0.74 3.24 -30.32
CA SER A 157 -0.40 2.63 -29.66
C SER A 157 0.13 1.75 -28.53
N GLN A 158 -0.29 2.05 -27.31
CA GLN A 158 0.07 1.26 -26.14
C GLN A 158 -0.89 0.09 -26.00
N ALA A 159 -0.40 -1.15 -25.92
CA ALA A 159 -1.29 -2.31 -25.78
C ALA A 159 -1.82 -2.47 -24.35
N TYR A 160 -1.22 -1.77 -23.37
CA TYR A 160 -1.60 -1.82 -21.96
C TYR A 160 -1.84 -0.44 -21.39
N ALA A 161 -2.74 -0.37 -20.40
CA ALA A 161 -3.02 0.82 -19.63
C ALA A 161 -3.01 0.50 -18.13
N LEU A 162 -2.93 1.56 -17.34
CA LEU A 162 -2.84 1.50 -15.88
C LEU A 162 -4.03 2.24 -15.29
N ASN A 163 -4.70 1.60 -14.33
CA ASN A 163 -5.56 2.27 -13.36
C ASN A 163 -4.92 2.17 -11.98
N PHE A 164 -5.23 3.10 -11.08
CA PHE A 164 -4.75 3.06 -9.71
C PHE A 164 -5.73 3.73 -8.74
N THR A 165 -5.61 3.35 -7.47
CA THR A 165 -6.25 4.04 -6.34
C THR A 165 -5.15 4.71 -5.54
N GLU A 166 -5.38 5.94 -5.07
CA GLU A 166 -4.35 6.69 -4.34
C GLU A 166 -4.18 6.19 -2.90
N SER A 167 -5.28 5.89 -2.21
CA SER A 167 -5.25 5.50 -0.79
C SER A 167 -6.42 4.57 -0.43
N PRO A 168 -6.17 3.35 0.06
CA PRO A 168 -4.88 2.64 0.01
C PRO A 168 -4.38 2.48 -1.44
N PHE A 169 -3.07 2.55 -1.63
CA PHE A 169 -2.48 2.47 -2.97
C PHE A 169 -2.70 1.09 -3.56
N THR A 170 -3.32 1.06 -4.74
CA THR A 170 -3.44 -0.13 -5.57
C THR A 170 -3.23 0.25 -7.02
N PHE A 171 -2.80 -0.70 -7.84
CA PHE A 171 -2.70 -0.51 -9.27
C PHE A 171 -3.16 -1.75 -10.03
N THR A 172 -3.73 -1.49 -11.21
CA THR A 172 -4.23 -2.51 -12.12
C THR A 172 -3.63 -2.25 -13.51
N LEU A 173 -2.93 -3.25 -14.03
CA LEU A 173 -2.49 -3.30 -15.42
C LEU A 173 -3.47 -4.15 -16.22
N TYR A 174 -3.95 -3.59 -17.33
CA TYR A 174 -4.90 -4.25 -18.20
C TYR A 174 -4.58 -4.02 -19.67
N ARG A 175 -5.01 -4.95 -20.51
CA ARG A 175 -4.85 -4.86 -21.97
C ARG A 175 -5.91 -3.92 -22.54
N VAL A 176 -5.50 -2.97 -23.37
CA VAL A 176 -6.38 -1.95 -23.97
C VAL A 176 -7.33 -2.56 -25.01
N ALA A 177 -6.89 -3.60 -25.72
CA ALA A 177 -7.63 -4.17 -26.85
C ALA A 177 -8.96 -4.84 -26.44
N ASP A 178 -8.99 -5.50 -25.29
CA ASP A 178 -10.13 -6.30 -24.80
C ASP A 178 -10.54 -5.94 -23.36
N GLY A 179 -9.75 -5.14 -22.64
CA GLY A 179 -10.00 -4.76 -21.25
C GLY A 179 -9.59 -5.83 -20.24
N GLU A 180 -8.88 -6.88 -20.64
CA GLU A 180 -8.46 -7.98 -19.76
C GLU A 180 -7.51 -7.47 -18.67
N VAL A 181 -7.81 -7.79 -17.40
CA VAL A 181 -6.93 -7.49 -16.27
C VAL A 181 -5.80 -8.51 -16.20
N LEU A 182 -4.58 -8.03 -16.33
CA LEU A 182 -3.37 -8.86 -16.35
C LEU A 182 -2.66 -8.90 -15.00
N PHE A 183 -2.81 -7.81 -14.23
CA PHE A 183 -2.24 -7.70 -12.91
C PHE A 183 -3.09 -6.72 -12.10
N GLN A 184 -3.52 -7.13 -10.92
CA GLN A 184 -4.17 -6.25 -9.96
C GLN A 184 -3.48 -6.40 -8.61
N SER A 185 -2.91 -5.32 -8.08
CA SER A 185 -2.26 -5.35 -6.77
C SER A 185 -3.29 -5.32 -5.66
N ALA A 186 -3.02 -6.03 -4.56
CA ALA A 186 -3.76 -5.88 -3.32
C ALA A 186 -3.26 -4.69 -2.49
N GLU A 187 -4.00 -4.32 -1.45
CA GLU A 187 -3.76 -3.17 -0.58
C GLU A 187 -2.66 -3.41 0.47
N ASN A 188 -2.06 -4.61 0.52
CA ASN A 188 -1.15 -5.07 1.56
C ASN A 188 0.34 -5.01 1.16
N LEU A 189 0.76 -3.99 0.42
CA LEU A 189 2.17 -3.83 0.04
C LEU A 189 3.04 -3.72 1.29
N VAL A 190 3.98 -4.65 1.49
CA VAL A 190 4.99 -4.55 2.55
C VAL A 190 6.34 -4.29 1.91
N PHE A 191 7.03 -3.26 2.37
CA PHE A 191 8.36 -2.92 1.89
C PHE A 191 9.25 -2.55 3.08
N GLN A 192 10.13 -3.46 3.46
CA GLN A 192 11.07 -3.34 4.57
C GLN A 192 12.51 -3.54 4.06
N ASP A 193 13.48 -3.46 4.98
CA ASP A 193 14.88 -3.63 4.60
C ASP A 193 15.17 -5.01 4.00
N GLN A 194 14.62 -6.06 4.60
CA GLN A 194 14.89 -7.45 4.25
C GLN A 194 13.62 -8.26 3.90
N TYR A 195 12.48 -7.58 3.72
CA TYR A 195 11.21 -8.23 3.39
C TYR A 195 10.40 -7.35 2.43
N ILE A 196 9.95 -7.94 1.33
CA ILE A 196 9.08 -7.30 0.35
C ILE A 196 7.93 -8.26 0.05
N GLU A 197 6.69 -7.78 0.16
CA GLU A 197 5.48 -8.52 -0.20
C GLU A 197 4.63 -7.68 -1.14
N LEU A 198 4.32 -8.25 -2.30
CA LEU A 198 3.36 -7.70 -3.25
C LEU A 198 2.40 -8.84 -3.63
N THR A 199 1.13 -8.69 -3.29
CA THR A 199 0.11 -9.67 -3.62
C THR A 199 -0.64 -9.22 -4.87
N THR A 200 -0.97 -10.16 -5.75
CA THR A 200 -1.78 -9.91 -6.95
C THR A 200 -2.89 -10.93 -7.12
N SER A 201 -4.03 -10.47 -7.64
CA SER A 201 -5.08 -11.35 -8.16
C SER A 201 -4.97 -11.46 -9.67
N LEU A 202 -5.10 -12.69 -10.18
CA LEU A 202 -5.21 -12.98 -11.59
C LEU A 202 -6.64 -13.45 -11.90
N ASP A 203 -7.14 -13.12 -13.10
CA ASP A 203 -8.41 -13.67 -13.56
C ASP A 203 -8.28 -15.19 -13.71
N PRO A 204 -9.16 -16.00 -13.09
CA PRO A 204 -9.11 -17.46 -13.20
C PRO A 204 -9.30 -17.99 -14.62
N THR A 205 -9.78 -17.14 -15.55
CA THR A 205 -9.96 -17.47 -16.96
C THR A 205 -8.79 -17.03 -17.85
N ALA A 206 -7.79 -16.32 -17.29
CA ALA A 206 -6.57 -15.97 -18.00
C ALA A 206 -5.77 -17.24 -18.33
N GLY A 207 -5.82 -17.66 -19.59
CA GLY A 207 -5.08 -18.82 -20.08
C GLY A 207 -3.59 -18.51 -20.21
N LEU A 208 -2.74 -19.37 -19.65
CA LEU A 208 -1.30 -19.42 -19.92
C LEU A 208 -1.00 -19.99 -21.30
#